data_AF-A0A527YQK5-F1
#
_entry.id   AF-A0A527YQK5-F1
#
_cell.length_a   1.000
_cell.length_b   1.000
_cell.length_c   1.000
_cell.angle_alpha   90.00
_cell.angle_beta   90.00
_cell.angle_gamma   90.00
#
_symmetry.space_group_name_H-M   'P 1'
#
loop_
_entity.id
_entity.type
_entity.pdbx_description
1 polymer ?
#
loop_
_entity_poly.entity_id
_entity_poly.type
_entity_poly.pdbx_seq_one_letter_code
_entity_poly.pdbx_strand_id
1 'polypeptide(L)' 'PGVGTSAEKCFLYHRSAIGHAADTENLESLVGYDEEQGYSWARASAFMGSKLLQNSGVVVINHDGSAIVGA' A
#
# COMPACT_ATOMS: atom_id res chain seq x y z
N PRO A 1 8.41 4.35 -8.68
CA PRO A 1 9.18 5.21 -9.62
C PRO A 1 9.74 4.33 -10.74
N GLY A 2 9.90 4.86 -11.97
CA GLY A 2 10.34 4.06 -13.13
C GLY A 2 9.22 3.59 -14.06
N VAL A 3 8.08 4.29 -14.09
CA VAL A 3 7.01 3.99 -15.05
C VAL A 3 7.53 4.22 -16.47
N GLY A 4 7.44 3.19 -17.33
CA GLY A 4 7.85 3.25 -18.74
C GLY A 4 9.34 3.02 -19.00
N THR A 5 10.11 2.56 -18.01
CA THR A 5 11.52 2.16 -18.18
C THR A 5 11.72 0.69 -17.83
N SER A 6 12.84 0.10 -18.26
CA SER A 6 13.25 -1.25 -17.83
C SER A 6 13.80 -1.29 -16.40
N ALA A 7 13.85 -0.15 -15.70
CA ALA A 7 14.45 -0.07 -14.37
C ALA A 7 13.44 -0.46 -13.29
N GLU A 8 13.58 -1.67 -12.78
CA GLU A 8 12.82 -2.17 -11.64
C GLU A 8 13.50 -1.72 -10.34
N LYS A 9 12.92 -0.72 -9.68
CA LYS A 9 13.46 -0.21 -8.41
C LYS A 9 12.95 -1.06 -7.25
N CYS A 10 13.81 -1.91 -6.72
CA CYS A 10 13.54 -2.68 -5.52
C CYS A 10 13.97 -1.89 -4.28
N PHE A 11 13.12 -1.84 -3.26
CA PHE A 11 13.39 -1.12 -2.01
C PHE A 11 13.56 -2.11 -0.86
N LEU A 12 14.75 -2.12 -0.26
CA LEU A 12 15.01 -2.79 1.02
C LEU A 12 15.08 -1.71 2.09
N TYR A 13 14.46 -1.95 3.25
CA TYR A 13 14.47 -0.97 4.32
C TYR A 13 14.48 -1.61 5.70
N HIS A 14 15.03 -0.88 6.66
CA HIS A 14 14.91 -1.22 8.07
C HIS A 14 13.52 -0.82 8.58
N ARG A 15 12.87 -1.66 9.40
CA ARG A 15 11.49 -1.44 9.89
C ARG A 15 11.26 -0.04 10.47
N SER A 16 12.21 0.47 11.26
CA SER A 16 12.09 1.80 11.90
C SER A 16 12.16 2.98 10.92
N ALA A 17 12.59 2.74 9.67
CA ALA A 17 12.72 3.79 8.66
C ALA A 17 11.36 4.19 8.06
N ILE A 18 10.36 3.31 8.13
CA ILE A 18 9.03 3.51 7.56
C ILE A 18 8.01 3.68 8.69
N GLY A 19 7.33 4.81 8.67
CA GLY A 19 6.19 5.08 9.54
C GLY A 19 4.90 4.70 8.83
N HIS A 20 4.03 3.99 9.54
CA HIS A 20 2.65 3.76 9.14
C HIS A 20 1.75 4.03 10.34
N ALA A 21 0.68 4.79 10.11
CA ALA A 21 -0.29 5.13 11.15
C ALA A 21 -1.71 4.96 10.59
N ALA A 22 -2.60 4.47 11.44
CA ALA A 22 -4.01 4.34 11.18
C ALA A 22 -4.79 5.12 12.25
N ASP A 23 -5.81 5.85 11.83
CA ASP A 23 -6.80 6.41 12.73
C ASP A 23 -7.68 5.27 13.23
N THR A 24 -7.33 4.72 14.39
CA THR A 24 -8.07 3.63 15.02
C THR A 24 -9.34 4.10 15.71
N GLU A 25 -9.45 5.39 16.00
CA GLU A 25 -10.64 5.97 16.63
C GLU A 25 -11.79 6.09 15.62
N ASN A 26 -11.48 6.44 14.37
CA ASN A 26 -12.45 6.56 13.28
C ASN A 26 -12.42 5.38 12.30
N LEU A 27 -12.09 4.18 12.79
CA LEU A 27 -12.19 2.95 12.03
C LEU A 27 -13.66 2.52 11.90
N GLU A 28 -14.21 2.57 10.69
CA GLU A 28 -15.60 2.18 10.43
C GLU A 28 -15.66 0.76 9.85
N SER A 29 -16.44 -0.13 10.47
CA SER A 29 -16.71 -1.48 9.96
C SER A 29 -18.21 -1.78 10.06
N LEU A 30 -18.97 -1.19 9.15
CA LEU A 30 -20.43 -1.28 9.11
C LEU A 30 -20.88 -2.55 8.37
N VAL A 31 -21.92 -3.18 8.90
CA VAL A 31 -22.57 -4.35 8.31
C VAL A 31 -24.08 -4.17 8.38
N GLY A 32 -24.80 -4.61 7.37
CA GLY A 32 -26.26 -4.49 7.33
C GLY A 32 -26.93 -5.40 6.32
N TYR A 33 -28.25 -5.45 6.41
CA TYR A 33 -29.14 -6.16 5.49
C TYR A 33 -30.20 -5.17 5.00
N ASP A 34 -30.36 -5.10 3.68
CA ASP A 34 -31.41 -4.34 3.02
C ASP A 34 -32.58 -5.28 2.75
N GLU A 35 -33.68 -5.11 3.49
CA GLU A 35 -34.88 -5.94 3.39
C GLU A 35 -35.66 -5.72 2.09
N GLU A 36 -35.57 -4.53 1.49
CA GLU A 36 -36.32 -4.16 0.28
C GLU A 36 -35.69 -4.80 -0.97
N GLN A 37 -34.36 -4.82 -1.01
CA GLN A 37 -33.58 -5.40 -2.12
C GLN A 37 -33.05 -6.80 -1.79
N GLY A 38 -33.29 -7.30 -0.57
CA GLY A 38 -32.91 -8.65 -0.13
C GLY A 38 -31.40 -8.92 -0.17
N TYR A 39 -30.56 -7.89 0.04
CA TYR A 39 -29.10 -8.04 -0.03
C TYR A 39 -28.42 -7.67 1.29
N SER A 40 -27.32 -8.35 1.57
CA SER A 40 -26.43 -8.02 2.69
C SER A 40 -25.28 -7.16 2.19
N TRP A 41 -24.84 -6.20 3.01
CA TRP A 41 -23.68 -5.38 2.72
C TRP A 41 -22.73 -5.32 3.91
N ALA A 42 -21.45 -5.16 3.59
CA ALA A 42 -20.41 -4.89 4.55
C ALA A 42 -19.46 -3.85 3.96
N ARG A 43 -19.11 -2.85 4.76
CA ARG A 43 -18.14 -1.82 4.40
C ARG A 43 -17.16 -1.63 5.54
N ALA A 44 -15.88 -1.69 5.22
CA ALA A 44 -14.81 -1.21 6.08
C ALA A 44 -14.22 0.07 5.49
N SER A 45 -13.98 1.08 6.33
CA SER A 45 -13.30 2.32 5.95
C SER A 45 -12.35 2.73 7.06
N ALA A 46 -11.15 3.12 6.66
CA ALA A 46 -10.08 3.44 7.58
C ALA A 46 -9.24 4.56 6.98
N PHE A 47 -8.96 5.59 7.78
CA PHE A 47 -8.02 6.65 7.41
C PHE A 47 -6.62 6.23 7.86
N MET A 48 -5.72 6.06 6.89
CA MET A 48 -4.35 5.60 7.16
C MET A 48 -3.35 6.43 6.34
N GLY A 49 -2.13 6.53 6.86
CA GLY A 49 -1.03 7.21 6.21
C GLY A 49 0.29 6.45 6.37
N SER A 50 1.19 6.64 5.41
CA SER A 50 2.56 6.12 5.49
C SER A 50 3.56 7.19 5.10
N LYS A 51 4.71 7.22 5.78
CA LYS A 51 5.78 8.20 5.52
C LYS A 51 7.17 7.59 5.73
N LEU A 52 8.13 8.02 4.91
CA LEU A 52 9.55 7.77 5.15
C LEU A 52 10.02 8.64 6.32
N LEU A 53 10.43 8.02 7.43
CA LEU A 53 10.90 8.70 8.63
C LEU A 53 12.40 8.91 8.62
N GLN A 54 13.16 7.94 8.10
CA GLN A 54 14.62 7.98 8.06
C GLN A 54 15.12 7.52 6.68
N ASN A 55 15.66 8.44 5.90
CA ASN A 55 16.17 8.13 4.56
C ASN A 55 17.36 7.15 4.57
N SER A 56 18.22 7.22 5.59
CA SER A 56 19.38 6.34 5.74
C SER A 56 19.03 4.88 5.96
N GLY A 57 17.80 4.57 6.38
CA GLY A 57 17.32 3.21 6.59
C GLY A 57 16.77 2.53 5.34
N VAL A 58 16.87 3.16 4.16
CA VAL A 58 16.36 2.64 2.88
C VAL A 58 17.50 2.46 1.89
N VAL A 59 17.54 1.30 1.24
CA VAL A 59 18.43 0.96 0.14
C VAL A 59 17.58 0.73 -1.11
N VAL A 60 18.01 1.34 -2.22
CA VAL A 60 17.41 1.11 -3.53
C VAL A 60 18.34 0.19 -4.33
N ILE A 61 17.83 -0.95 -4.73
CA ILE A 61 18.47 -1.86 -5.67
C ILE A 61 17.81 -1.63 -7.02
N ASN A 62 18.58 -1.17 -8.00
CA ASN A 62 18.11 -1.10 -9.37
C ASN A 62 18.33 -2.45 -10.04
N HIS A 63 17.25 -3.07 -10.49
CA HIS A 63 17.26 -4.28 -11.29
C HIS A 63 16.88 -3.95 -12.74
N ASP A 64 17.47 -4.66 -13.70
CA ASP A 64 17.15 -4.52 -15.12
C ASP A 64 16.09 -5.53 -15.52
N GLY A 65 14.86 -5.05 -15.69
CA GLY A 65 13.68 -5.81 -16.11
C GLY A 65 13.48 -5.85 -17.62
N SER A 66 14.46 -5.41 -18.44
CA SER A 66 14.31 -5.38 -19.89
C SER A 66 13.97 -6.74 -20.51
N ALA A 67 14.36 -7.84 -19.88
CA ALA A 67 14.05 -9.20 -20.31
C ALA A 67 12.56 -9.59 -20.15
N ILE A 68 11.78 -8.93 -19.28
CA ILE A 68 10.34 -9.23 -19.07
C ILE A 68 9.44 -8.62 -20.15
N VAL A 69 9.90 -7.60 -20.87
CA VAL A 69 9.14 -6.94 -21.95
C VAL A 69 9.10 -7.79 -23.24
N GLY A 70 9.80 -8.94 -23.27
CA GLY A 70 9.91 -9.81 -24.43
C GLY A 70 9.10 -11.11 -24.41
N ALA A 71 8.13 -11.30 -23.51
CA ALA A 71 7.30 -12.51 -23.39
C ALA A 71 5.81 -12.24 -23.68
#